data_AF-A0AAI8VDI5-F1
#
_entry.id   AF-A0AAI8VDI5-F1
#
_cell.length_a   1.000
_cell.length_b   1.000
_cell.length_c   1.000
_cell.angle_alpha   90.00
_cell.angle_beta   90.00
_cell.angle_gamma   90.00
#
_symmetry.space_group_name_H-M   'P 1'
#
loop_
_entity.id
_entity.type
_entity.pdbx_description
1 polymer ?
#
loop_
_entity_poly.entity_id
_entity_poly.type
_entity_poly.pdbx_seq_one_letter_code
_entity_poly.pdbx_strand_id
1 'polypeptide(L)'
;MGAKIPRNFRLLEELEKGEKGLGAEACSYGLDNPEDLLMSDWNGTILGPPHSVHENRIYSVRMHCGPQYPDTPPTIHFVSQVNLPCVNPKDGQVDPKQLPCLASWRRENTMETILIELRRYMASSQCFALYRALLRLAPQIQLPADLADGWKASNPITTHIQRAFRRNRPDTSPRLVYPALKAGYRFLALLTTAAHTATGPDHASIVTFLQSRLHERERTRAVKARIKASRAQHPNARPRTSAPRPGTRPLLVNTTPAPTASNPTPKPQYETPSRPLPASELGGSGRRQVPRLDMAGSDFPILRLTKPQPKLLSRVLTQKIGKRVGRARFVHELQEAGIEDAQLEDAWEKDVALLMRSERQQRRRRERRGQDNGNGNGEAEVMKQLAAEEQAIRSDMAADATYNQGVWLYGIQYVSNLLNREREDQVARADAMRRLIAQETALAVAEREQRKAESHARRRARWEERMRKEDGEAWRETAQAPQDGSQESHTTSF
;
A
#
# COMPACT_ATOMS: atom_id res chain seq x y z
N MET A 1 24.49 2.69 17.52
CA MET A 1 25.17 3.50 16.48
C MET A 1 26.19 2.61 15.79
N GLY A 2 26.13 2.47 14.46
CA GLY A 2 27.15 1.72 13.70
C GLY A 2 28.44 2.53 13.53
N ALA A 3 29.57 1.86 13.32
CA ALA A 3 30.87 2.52 13.11
C ALA A 3 30.86 3.36 11.81
N LYS A 4 31.37 4.60 11.88
CA LYS A 4 31.44 5.53 10.75
C LYS A 4 32.76 5.35 10.00
N ILE A 5 32.70 4.98 8.73
CA ILE A 5 33.89 4.82 7.87
C ILE A 5 34.54 6.20 7.60
N PRO A 6 35.86 6.38 7.75
CA PRO A 6 36.50 7.65 7.41
C PRO A 6 36.45 7.97 5.90
N ARG A 7 36.53 9.26 5.53
CA ARG A 7 36.47 9.75 4.14
C ARG A 7 37.40 8.99 3.19
N ASN A 8 38.68 8.86 3.54
CA ASN A 8 39.67 8.29 2.63
C ASN A 8 39.42 6.81 2.36
N PHE A 9 38.97 6.04 3.36
CA PHE A 9 38.58 4.64 3.16
C PHE A 9 37.35 4.51 2.25
N ARG A 10 36.39 5.45 2.36
CA ARG A 10 35.25 5.50 1.44
C ARG A 10 35.68 5.79 0.01
N LEU A 11 36.59 6.75 -0.18
CA LEU A 11 37.09 7.09 -1.51
C LEU A 11 37.93 5.98 -2.14
N LEU A 12 38.72 5.24 -1.33
CA LEU A 12 39.43 4.04 -1.79
C LEU A 12 38.48 2.92 -2.22
N GLU A 13 37.40 2.68 -1.46
CA GLU A 13 36.35 1.73 -1.84
C GLU A 13 35.71 2.12 -3.18
N GLU A 14 35.41 3.41 -3.38
CA GLU A 14 34.86 3.90 -4.64
C GLU A 14 35.87 3.83 -5.79
N LEU A 15 37.16 4.08 -5.54
CA LEU A 15 38.24 3.93 -6.53
C LEU A 15 38.35 2.49 -7.01
N GLU A 16 38.45 1.54 -6.08
CA GLU A 16 38.54 0.11 -6.37
C GLU A 16 37.34 -0.35 -7.20
N LYS A 17 36.14 0.14 -6.86
CA LYS A 17 34.92 -0.16 -7.61
C LYS A 17 34.94 0.42 -9.03
N GLY A 18 35.45 1.65 -9.19
CA GLY A 18 35.59 2.33 -10.47
C GLY A 18 36.58 1.63 -11.39
N GLU A 19 37.77 1.28 -10.89
CA GLU A 19 38.83 0.60 -11.65
C GLU A 19 38.45 -0.82 -12.06
N LYS A 20 37.74 -1.55 -11.19
CA LYS A 20 37.24 -2.90 -11.49
C LYS A 20 36.02 -2.91 -12.42
N GLY A 21 35.47 -1.74 -12.77
CA GLY A 21 34.28 -1.65 -13.62
C GLY A 21 33.04 -2.32 -13.00
N LEU A 22 32.98 -2.42 -11.67
CA LEU A 22 31.88 -3.10 -10.94
C LEU A 22 30.61 -2.23 -10.80
N GLY A 23 30.50 -1.19 -11.63
CA GLY A 23 29.37 -0.27 -11.66
C GLY A 23 28.43 -0.52 -12.85
N ALA A 24 27.43 0.34 -13.00
CA ALA A 24 26.54 0.30 -14.16
C ALA A 24 27.32 0.47 -15.48
N GLU A 25 27.19 -0.47 -16.42
CA GLU A 25 27.94 -0.54 -17.71
C GLU A 25 27.97 0.77 -18.53
N ALA A 26 27.01 1.67 -18.31
CA ALA A 26 26.89 2.92 -19.04
C ALA A 26 27.51 4.14 -18.33
N CYS A 27 28.11 3.96 -17.16
CA CYS A 27 28.77 4.99 -16.38
C CYS A 27 30.11 4.48 -15.83
N SER A 28 31.16 5.27 -15.94
CA SER A 28 32.46 4.98 -15.34
C SER A 28 32.99 6.20 -14.60
N TYR A 29 33.88 6.00 -13.63
CA TYR A 29 34.54 7.09 -12.93
C TYR A 29 35.91 6.63 -12.39
N GLY A 30 36.82 7.59 -12.22
CA GLY A 30 38.17 7.38 -11.70
C GLY A 30 38.80 8.70 -11.26
N LEU A 31 40.00 8.64 -10.67
CA LEU A 31 40.73 9.84 -10.26
C LEU A 31 41.14 10.68 -11.48
N ASP A 32 41.07 12.01 -11.34
CA ASP A 32 41.60 12.92 -12.36
C ASP A 32 43.13 12.90 -12.38
N ASN A 33 43.76 12.90 -11.19
CA ASN A 33 45.19 12.77 -11.01
C ASN A 33 45.52 11.51 -10.17
N PRO A 34 46.26 10.52 -10.71
CA PRO A 34 46.62 9.31 -9.97
C PRO A 34 47.55 9.59 -8.77
N GLU A 35 48.27 10.71 -8.78
CA GLU A 35 49.18 11.11 -7.69
C GLU A 35 48.47 11.87 -6.55
N ASP A 36 47.15 12.12 -6.66
CA ASP A 36 46.38 12.79 -5.60
C ASP A 36 46.04 11.83 -4.45
N LEU A 37 46.90 11.84 -3.42
CA LEU A 37 46.71 11.09 -2.18
C LEU A 37 45.42 11.46 -1.42
N LEU A 38 44.88 12.67 -1.60
CA LEU A 38 43.66 13.12 -0.94
C LEU A 38 42.39 12.68 -1.70
N MET A 39 42.54 12.14 -2.91
CA MET A 39 41.46 11.63 -3.75
C MET A 39 40.30 12.62 -3.87
N SER A 40 40.63 13.88 -4.15
CA SER A 40 39.69 15.00 -4.13
C SER A 40 39.02 15.19 -5.48
N ASP A 41 39.76 15.07 -6.58
CA ASP A 41 39.26 15.33 -7.94
C ASP A 41 39.09 14.04 -8.75
N TRP A 42 37.90 13.91 -9.33
CA TRP A 42 37.44 12.72 -10.03
C TRP A 42 36.87 13.06 -11.40
N ASN A 43 37.12 12.18 -12.37
CA ASN A 43 36.52 12.20 -13.68
C ASN A 43 35.49 11.09 -13.80
N GLY A 44 34.27 11.45 -14.17
CA GLY A 44 33.18 10.55 -14.54
C GLY A 44 32.89 10.60 -16.04
N THR A 45 32.44 9.48 -16.58
CA THR A 45 31.97 9.36 -17.96
C THR A 45 30.56 8.77 -17.96
N ILE A 46 29.66 9.39 -18.74
CA ILE A 46 28.29 8.92 -18.92
C ILE A 46 28.06 8.63 -20.39
N LEU A 47 27.72 7.38 -20.71
CA LEU A 47 27.19 7.01 -22.01
C LEU A 47 25.71 7.39 -22.04
N GLY A 48 25.36 8.29 -22.96
CA GLY A 48 24.00 8.81 -23.06
C GLY A 48 22.98 7.69 -23.31
N PRO A 49 21.79 7.79 -22.70
CA PRO A 49 20.83 6.69 -22.73
C PRO A 49 20.34 6.40 -24.15
N PRO A 50 20.08 5.12 -24.49
CA PRO A 50 19.56 4.75 -25.80
C PRO A 50 18.20 5.38 -26.04
N HIS A 51 17.90 5.65 -27.30
CA HIS A 51 16.69 6.31 -27.76
C HIS A 51 16.45 7.68 -27.12
N SER A 52 17.51 8.44 -26.86
CA SER A 52 17.44 9.82 -26.39
C SER A 52 18.19 10.75 -27.32
N VAL A 53 17.99 12.06 -27.17
CA VAL A 53 18.82 13.07 -27.87
C VAL A 53 20.31 12.98 -27.49
N HIS A 54 20.61 12.23 -26.45
CA HIS A 54 21.94 11.95 -25.92
C HIS A 54 22.47 10.57 -26.36
N GLU A 55 21.70 9.79 -27.13
CA GLU A 55 22.11 8.47 -27.60
C GLU A 55 23.41 8.55 -28.42
N ASN A 56 24.28 7.54 -28.26
CA ASN A 56 25.60 7.46 -28.90
C ASN A 56 26.54 8.65 -28.60
N ARG A 57 26.30 9.39 -27.51
CA ARG A 57 27.18 10.45 -27.02
C ARG A 57 27.81 10.07 -25.69
N ILE A 58 29.08 10.41 -25.54
CA ILE A 58 29.85 10.23 -24.31
C ILE A 58 30.00 11.60 -23.66
N TYR A 59 29.58 11.71 -22.40
CA TYR A 59 29.67 12.93 -21.61
C TYR A 59 30.73 12.79 -20.52
N SER A 60 31.70 13.68 -20.51
CA SER A 60 32.70 13.79 -19.45
C SER A 60 32.23 14.75 -18.36
N VAL A 61 32.37 14.33 -17.11
CA VAL A 61 31.94 15.03 -15.90
C VAL A 61 33.09 15.09 -14.92
N ARG A 62 33.34 16.25 -14.31
CA ARG A 62 34.28 16.42 -13.19
C ARG A 62 33.51 16.46 -11.89
N MET A 63 34.02 15.76 -10.88
CA MET A 63 33.44 15.70 -9.55
C MET A 63 34.53 16.03 -8.52
N HIS A 64 34.22 16.94 -7.60
CA HIS A 64 35.13 17.31 -6.52
C HIS A 64 34.56 16.87 -5.17
N CYS A 65 35.28 15.97 -4.52
CA CYS A 65 34.95 15.40 -3.21
C CYS A 65 35.63 16.20 -2.10
N GLY A 66 34.90 17.17 -1.54
CA GLY A 66 35.39 18.02 -0.46
C GLY A 66 35.76 17.26 0.84
N PRO A 67 36.33 17.96 1.85
CA PRO A 67 36.82 17.32 3.07
C PRO A 67 35.71 16.70 3.94
N GLN A 68 34.46 17.13 3.79
CA GLN A 68 33.29 16.58 4.49
C GLN A 68 32.59 15.45 3.72
N TYR A 69 33.10 15.03 2.56
CA TYR A 69 32.59 13.85 1.87
C TYR A 69 32.83 12.57 2.69
N PRO A 70 31.89 11.61 2.77
CA PRO A 70 30.58 11.52 2.12
C PRO A 70 29.41 12.13 2.92
N ASP A 71 29.64 12.87 4.01
CA ASP A 71 28.54 13.48 4.78
C ASP A 71 27.88 14.63 4.00
N THR A 72 28.65 15.33 3.17
CA THR A 72 28.16 16.33 2.20
C THR A 72 28.34 15.83 0.76
N PRO A 73 27.45 16.20 -0.17
CA PRO A 73 27.57 15.81 -1.57
C PRO A 73 28.82 16.43 -2.22
N PRO A 74 29.40 15.78 -3.26
CA PRO A 74 30.46 16.36 -4.07
C PRO A 74 29.91 17.43 -5.01
N THR A 75 30.76 18.35 -5.47
CA THR A 75 30.38 19.33 -6.51
C THR A 75 30.63 18.74 -7.89
N ILE A 76 29.72 18.99 -8.83
CA ILE A 76 29.70 18.30 -10.13
C ILE A 76 29.63 19.32 -11.26
N HIS A 77 30.48 19.12 -12.27
CA HIS A 77 30.62 19.99 -13.42
C HIS A 77 30.71 19.16 -14.71
N PHE A 78 29.86 19.43 -15.69
CA PHE A 78 29.97 18.83 -17.01
C PHE A 78 31.11 19.49 -17.79
N VAL A 79 32.07 18.69 -18.25
CA VAL A 79 33.10 19.12 -19.19
C VAL A 79 32.52 19.16 -20.61
N SER A 80 31.74 18.13 -20.96
CA SER A 80 31.02 18.09 -22.23
C SER A 80 29.79 19.00 -22.18
N GLN A 81 29.59 19.84 -23.19
CA GLN A 81 28.38 20.65 -23.29
C GLN A 81 27.13 19.79 -23.33
N VAL A 82 26.21 20.03 -22.40
CA VAL A 82 24.96 19.29 -22.27
C VAL A 82 23.80 20.24 -22.00
N ASN A 83 22.68 19.99 -22.64
CA ASN A 83 21.44 20.69 -22.36
C ASN A 83 20.58 19.84 -21.41
N LEU A 84 20.73 20.07 -20.11
CA LEU A 84 19.93 19.44 -19.06
C LEU A 84 19.33 20.52 -18.16
N PRO A 85 18.08 20.38 -17.69
CA PRO A 85 17.47 21.38 -16.82
C PRO A 85 18.26 21.66 -15.53
N CYS A 86 18.93 20.64 -14.99
CA CYS A 86 19.73 20.74 -13.76
C CYS A 86 21.17 21.22 -13.99
N VAL A 87 21.56 21.53 -15.23
CA VAL A 87 22.92 21.95 -15.58
C VAL A 87 22.88 23.36 -16.13
N ASN A 88 23.73 24.24 -15.59
CA ASN A 88 23.85 25.59 -16.11
C ASN A 88 24.56 25.54 -17.49
N PRO A 89 23.94 26.10 -18.55
CA PRO A 89 24.46 25.98 -19.91
C PRO A 89 25.76 26.76 -20.16
N LYS A 90 26.15 27.68 -19.28
CA LYS A 90 27.35 28.53 -19.47
C LYS A 90 28.63 27.94 -18.87
N ASP A 91 28.53 27.33 -17.69
CA ASP A 91 29.68 26.84 -16.90
C ASP A 91 29.65 25.31 -16.71
N GLY A 92 28.56 24.64 -17.11
CA GLY A 92 28.39 23.20 -16.95
C GLY A 92 28.12 22.75 -15.51
N GLN A 93 27.90 23.68 -14.57
CA GLN A 93 27.71 23.33 -13.16
C GLN A 93 26.33 22.71 -12.91
N VAL A 94 26.29 21.63 -12.12
CA VAL A 94 25.03 20.96 -11.74
C VAL A 94 24.43 21.64 -10.51
N ASP A 95 23.15 22.06 -10.60
CA ASP A 95 22.39 22.60 -9.47
C ASP A 95 21.95 21.47 -8.51
N PRO A 96 22.46 21.43 -7.25
CA PRO A 96 22.13 20.38 -6.30
C PRO A 96 20.65 20.30 -5.96
N LYS A 97 19.90 21.41 -6.05
CA LYS A 97 18.48 21.46 -5.69
C LYS A 97 17.59 20.73 -6.70
N GLN A 98 18.04 20.65 -7.96
CA GLN A 98 17.26 20.06 -9.05
C GLN A 98 17.47 18.55 -9.20
N LEU A 99 18.52 18.00 -8.58
CA LEU A 99 18.80 16.57 -8.60
C LEU A 99 18.39 15.94 -7.25
N PRO A 100 17.37 15.06 -7.20
CA PRO A 100 16.85 14.52 -5.93
C PRO A 100 17.90 13.86 -5.03
N CYS A 101 18.87 13.16 -5.63
CA CYS A 101 19.94 12.50 -4.88
C CYS A 101 20.91 13.49 -4.21
N LEU A 102 21.05 14.72 -4.74
CA LEU A 102 21.85 15.78 -4.14
C LEU A 102 21.03 16.65 -3.17
N ALA A 103 19.78 16.96 -3.52
CA ALA A 103 18.87 17.74 -2.67
C ALA A 103 18.56 17.04 -1.34
N SER A 104 18.48 15.70 -1.36
CA SER A 104 18.30 14.86 -0.17
C SER A 104 19.49 13.91 0.02
N TRP A 105 20.70 14.49 0.02
CA TRP A 105 21.93 13.74 0.14
C TRP A 105 21.97 12.90 1.42
N ARG A 106 22.41 11.65 1.27
CA ARG A 106 22.68 10.74 2.38
C ARG A 106 24.08 10.19 2.23
N ARG A 107 24.69 9.84 3.36
CA ARG A 107 26.07 9.32 3.43
C ARG A 107 26.26 8.02 2.64
N GLU A 108 25.17 7.26 2.42
CA GLU A 108 25.20 6.01 1.65
C GLU A 108 25.33 6.25 0.13
N ASN A 109 25.04 7.46 -0.36
CA ASN A 109 25.14 7.78 -1.77
C ASN A 109 26.61 7.83 -2.23
N THR A 110 26.86 7.40 -3.46
CA THR A 110 28.18 7.32 -4.12
C THR A 110 28.27 8.27 -5.31
N MET A 111 29.48 8.45 -5.85
CA MET A 111 29.68 9.06 -7.17
C MET A 111 28.92 8.31 -8.26
N GLU A 112 28.90 6.98 -8.21
CA GLU A 112 28.13 6.15 -9.14
C GLU A 112 26.63 6.48 -9.10
N THR A 113 26.07 6.67 -7.91
CA THR A 113 24.64 7.02 -7.72
C THR A 113 24.31 8.32 -8.45
N ILE A 114 25.20 9.31 -8.36
CA ILE A 114 25.05 10.60 -9.04
C ILE A 114 25.07 10.41 -10.56
N LEU A 115 26.04 9.66 -11.10
CA LEU A 115 26.16 9.43 -12.55
C LEU A 115 24.95 8.69 -13.12
N ILE A 116 24.43 7.69 -12.39
CA ILE A 116 23.22 6.95 -12.77
C ILE A 116 21.99 7.87 -12.77
N GLU A 117 21.84 8.72 -11.76
CA GLU A 117 20.70 9.66 -11.69
C GLU A 117 20.78 10.74 -12.78
N LEU A 118 21.96 11.29 -13.07
CA LEU A 118 22.16 12.19 -14.20
C LEU A 118 21.78 11.51 -15.53
N ARG A 119 22.17 10.25 -15.73
CA ARG A 119 21.80 9.47 -16.91
C ARG A 119 20.29 9.20 -16.98
N ARG A 120 19.62 8.94 -15.85
CA ARG A 120 18.15 8.82 -15.79
C ARG A 120 17.47 10.13 -16.16
N TYR A 121 18.02 11.26 -15.72
CA TYR A 121 17.51 12.59 -16.04
C TYR A 121 17.60 12.89 -17.54
N MET A 122 18.71 12.50 -18.18
CA MET A 122 18.87 12.54 -19.64
C MET A 122 17.77 11.76 -20.37
N ALA A 123 17.35 10.61 -19.84
CA ALA A 123 16.25 9.82 -20.40
C ALA A 123 14.86 10.45 -20.15
N SER A 124 14.63 11.03 -18.95
CA SER A 124 13.34 11.61 -18.57
C SER A 124 12.99 12.90 -19.32
N SER A 125 13.98 13.60 -19.88
CA SER A 125 13.78 14.84 -20.66
C SER A 125 12.78 14.65 -21.81
N GLN A 126 12.75 13.47 -22.42
CA GLN A 126 11.89 13.13 -23.56
C GLN A 126 10.41 13.15 -23.21
N CYS A 127 10.03 12.61 -22.05
CA CYS A 127 8.64 12.55 -21.61
C CYS A 127 8.07 13.96 -21.41
N PHE A 128 8.85 14.86 -20.79
CA PHE A 128 8.45 16.26 -20.60
C PHE A 128 8.45 17.05 -21.90
N ALA A 129 9.44 16.84 -22.77
CA ALA A 129 9.48 17.46 -24.09
C ALA A 129 8.26 17.07 -24.94
N LEU A 130 7.94 15.77 -25.00
CA LEU A 130 6.78 15.25 -25.70
C LEU A 130 5.47 15.78 -25.10
N TYR A 131 5.35 15.79 -23.78
CA TYR A 131 4.18 16.36 -23.09
C TYR A 131 3.96 17.83 -23.47
N ARG A 132 5.02 18.66 -23.42
CA ARG A 132 4.96 20.07 -23.78
C ARG A 132 4.62 20.28 -25.26
N ALA A 133 5.22 19.48 -26.14
CA ALA A 133 4.95 19.54 -27.58
C ALA A 133 3.48 19.23 -27.91
N LEU A 134 2.94 18.14 -27.33
CA LEU A 134 1.53 17.76 -27.50
C LEU A 134 0.58 18.84 -26.96
N LEU A 135 0.88 19.41 -25.80
CA LEU A 135 0.05 20.48 -25.23
C LEU A 135 0.09 21.78 -26.03
N ARG A 136 1.23 22.09 -26.67
CA ARG A 136 1.35 23.26 -27.54
C ARG A 136 0.52 23.13 -28.82
N LEU A 137 0.40 21.91 -29.36
CA LEU A 137 -0.37 21.63 -30.58
C LEU A 137 -1.88 21.52 -30.31
N ALA A 138 -2.29 21.00 -29.15
CA ALA A 138 -3.69 20.79 -28.79
C ALA A 138 -4.64 22.00 -29.03
N PRO A 139 -4.31 23.26 -28.70
CA PRO A 139 -5.17 24.41 -28.97
C PRO A 139 -5.16 24.87 -30.44
N GLN A 140 -4.21 24.43 -31.26
CA GLN A 140 -4.10 24.84 -32.67
C GLN A 140 -5.08 24.06 -33.57
N ILE A 141 -5.61 22.95 -33.09
CA ILE A 141 -6.55 22.10 -33.82
C ILE A 141 -7.95 22.69 -33.71
N GLN A 142 -8.53 23.03 -34.86
CA GLN A 142 -9.87 23.57 -34.94
C GLN A 142 -10.90 22.49 -34.59
N LEU A 143 -11.79 22.78 -33.63
CA LEU A 143 -12.84 21.85 -33.19
C LEU A 143 -14.23 22.35 -33.61
N PRO A 144 -15.14 21.45 -34.02
CA PRO A 144 -16.56 21.79 -34.20
C PRO A 144 -17.19 22.40 -32.94
N ALA A 145 -18.13 23.32 -33.12
CA ALA A 145 -18.80 24.05 -32.02
C ALA A 145 -19.41 23.09 -30.97
N ASP A 146 -20.10 22.02 -31.41
CA ASP A 146 -20.71 21.02 -30.52
C ASP A 146 -19.70 20.39 -29.54
N LEU A 147 -18.47 20.16 -29.98
CA LEU A 147 -17.40 19.61 -29.16
C LEU A 147 -16.77 20.66 -28.25
N ALA A 148 -16.66 21.91 -28.71
CA ALA A 148 -16.16 23.01 -27.89
C ALA A 148 -17.10 23.28 -26.70
N ASP A 149 -18.41 23.35 -26.96
CA ASP A 149 -19.43 23.61 -25.94
C ASP A 149 -19.63 22.42 -25.01
N GLY A 150 -19.66 21.20 -25.58
CA GLY A 150 -19.87 19.97 -24.83
C GLY A 150 -18.81 19.75 -23.74
N TRP A 151 -17.55 20.15 -23.96
CA TRP A 151 -16.47 19.94 -23.01
C TRP A 151 -16.25 21.09 -22.01
N LYS A 152 -17.04 22.17 -22.08
CA LYS A 152 -16.85 23.45 -21.35
C LYS A 152 -15.53 24.14 -21.75
N ALA A 153 -15.17 25.23 -21.07
CA ALA A 153 -13.99 26.09 -21.32
C ALA A 153 -12.60 25.40 -21.33
N SER A 154 -12.50 24.07 -21.27
CA SER A 154 -11.24 23.33 -21.36
C SER A 154 -11.17 22.55 -22.67
N ASN A 155 -10.07 22.74 -23.41
CA ASN A 155 -9.83 21.99 -24.64
C ASN A 155 -9.82 20.47 -24.33
N PRO A 156 -10.65 19.67 -25.03
CA PRO A 156 -10.78 18.25 -24.76
C PRO A 156 -9.50 17.47 -25.06
N ILE A 157 -8.76 17.84 -26.10
CA ILE A 157 -7.48 17.21 -26.48
C ILE A 157 -6.47 17.40 -25.34
N THR A 158 -6.35 18.63 -24.82
CA THR A 158 -5.50 18.94 -23.65
C THR A 158 -5.88 18.08 -22.44
N THR A 159 -7.17 17.95 -22.15
CA THR A 159 -7.66 17.15 -21.01
C THR A 159 -7.29 15.67 -21.16
N HIS A 160 -7.42 15.12 -22.38
CA HIS A 160 -7.07 13.72 -22.65
C HIS A 160 -5.56 13.48 -22.57
N ILE A 161 -4.73 14.39 -23.09
CA ILE A 161 -3.26 14.32 -22.96
C ILE A 161 -2.87 14.32 -21.48
N GLN A 162 -3.36 15.28 -20.70
CA GLN A 162 -3.05 15.39 -19.27
C GLN A 162 -3.45 14.13 -18.49
N ARG A 163 -4.63 13.55 -18.77
CA ARG A 163 -5.07 12.31 -18.13
C ARG A 163 -4.19 11.12 -18.51
N ALA A 164 -3.77 11.02 -19.78
CA ALA A 164 -2.90 9.95 -20.23
C ALA A 164 -1.53 9.99 -19.53
N PHE A 165 -0.89 11.17 -19.47
CA PHE A 165 0.39 11.33 -18.76
C PHE A 165 0.28 11.12 -17.25
N ARG A 166 -0.83 11.56 -16.61
CA ARG A 166 -1.08 11.25 -15.20
C ARG A 166 -1.24 9.75 -14.95
N ARG A 167 -1.92 9.03 -15.85
CA ARG A 167 -2.09 7.57 -15.75
C ARG A 167 -0.75 6.85 -15.85
N ASN A 168 0.15 7.31 -16.71
CA ASN A 168 1.45 6.68 -16.94
C ASN A 168 2.55 7.21 -15.99
N ARG A 169 2.22 8.12 -15.06
CA ARG A 169 3.17 8.66 -14.08
C ARG A 169 3.93 7.61 -13.24
N PRO A 170 3.31 6.51 -12.78
CA PRO A 170 4.02 5.50 -11.99
C PRO A 170 4.87 4.54 -12.86
N ASP A 171 4.78 4.64 -14.20
CA ASP A 171 5.51 3.74 -15.09
C ASP A 171 6.98 4.17 -15.17
N THR A 172 7.84 3.47 -14.44
CA THR A 172 9.30 3.71 -14.42
C THR A 172 10.08 2.66 -15.19
N SER A 173 9.44 1.53 -15.56
CA SER A 173 10.10 0.45 -16.29
C SER A 173 10.31 0.81 -17.77
N PRO A 174 11.52 0.64 -18.32
CA PRO A 174 11.79 0.90 -19.74
C PRO A 174 10.84 0.15 -20.68
N ARG A 175 10.44 -1.09 -20.32
CA ARG A 175 9.48 -1.91 -21.10
C ARG A 175 8.10 -1.28 -21.23
N LEU A 176 7.70 -0.42 -20.30
CA LEU A 176 6.43 0.30 -20.31
C LEU A 176 6.58 1.70 -20.91
N VAL A 177 7.69 2.37 -20.61
CA VAL A 177 7.98 3.73 -21.08
C VAL A 177 8.22 3.77 -22.59
N TYR A 178 8.97 2.82 -23.18
CA TYR A 178 9.29 2.86 -24.60
C TYR A 178 8.05 2.72 -25.51
N PRO A 179 7.15 1.73 -25.32
CA PRO A 179 5.93 1.66 -26.11
C PRO A 179 5.04 2.89 -25.92
N ALA A 180 4.98 3.46 -24.71
CA ALA A 180 4.21 4.66 -24.42
C ALA A 180 4.77 5.90 -25.14
N LEU A 181 6.10 6.09 -25.14
CA LEU A 181 6.77 7.15 -25.89
C LEU A 181 6.56 6.99 -27.39
N LYS A 182 6.74 5.78 -27.94
CA LYS A 182 6.49 5.48 -29.35
C LYS A 182 5.04 5.81 -29.76
N ALA A 183 4.07 5.48 -28.91
CA ALA A 183 2.68 5.86 -29.12
C ALA A 183 2.50 7.38 -29.07
N GLY A 184 3.11 8.06 -28.09
CA GLY A 184 3.02 9.50 -27.96
C GLY A 184 3.64 10.28 -29.13
N TYR A 185 4.76 9.82 -29.71
CA TYR A 185 5.33 10.41 -30.93
C TYR A 185 4.45 10.20 -32.17
N ARG A 186 3.76 9.05 -32.27
CA ARG A 186 2.74 8.84 -33.31
C ARG A 186 1.58 9.82 -33.17
N PHE A 187 1.11 10.06 -31.94
CA PHE A 187 0.11 11.09 -31.68
C PHE A 187 0.64 12.49 -31.98
N LEU A 188 1.91 12.78 -31.69
CA LEU A 188 2.52 14.05 -32.04
C LEU A 188 2.45 14.30 -33.55
N ALA A 189 2.84 13.31 -34.35
CA ALA A 189 2.75 13.40 -35.81
C ALA A 189 1.30 13.64 -36.28
N LEU A 190 0.33 12.89 -35.74
CA LEU A 190 -1.10 13.02 -36.04
C LEU A 190 -1.64 14.41 -35.66
N LEU A 191 -1.31 14.93 -34.47
CA LEU A 191 -1.76 16.26 -34.05
C LEU A 191 -1.12 17.36 -34.91
N THR A 192 0.12 17.19 -35.34
CA THR A 192 0.79 18.13 -36.25
C THR A 192 0.09 18.14 -37.62
N THR A 193 -0.20 16.98 -38.22
CA THR A 193 -0.93 16.93 -39.50
C THR A 193 -2.33 17.53 -39.39
N ALA A 194 -3.07 17.22 -38.31
CA ALA A 194 -4.39 17.77 -38.05
C ALA A 194 -4.39 19.28 -37.75
N ALA A 195 -3.31 19.82 -37.19
CA ALA A 195 -3.17 21.26 -36.97
C ALA A 195 -2.96 22.04 -38.28
N HIS A 196 -2.29 21.43 -39.27
CA HIS A 196 -2.07 22.06 -40.58
C HIS A 196 -3.22 21.83 -41.57
N THR A 197 -3.95 20.72 -41.44
CA THR A 197 -5.02 20.33 -42.38
C THR A 197 -6.33 20.06 -41.64
N ALA A 198 -7.20 21.08 -41.59
CA ALA A 198 -8.46 21.04 -40.84
C ALA A 198 -9.52 20.07 -41.39
N THR A 199 -9.39 19.59 -42.63
CA THR A 199 -10.33 18.64 -43.26
C THR A 199 -9.68 17.30 -43.61
N GLY A 200 -8.48 17.03 -43.08
CA GLY A 200 -7.76 15.79 -43.35
C GLY A 200 -8.34 14.57 -42.65
N PRO A 201 -7.98 13.35 -43.09
CA PRO A 201 -8.41 12.10 -42.44
C PRO A 201 -7.98 12.01 -40.97
N ASP A 202 -6.81 12.57 -40.64
CA ASP A 202 -6.30 12.61 -39.26
C ASP A 202 -7.16 13.52 -38.36
N HIS A 203 -7.60 14.67 -38.88
CA HIS A 203 -8.52 15.57 -38.19
C HIS A 203 -9.89 14.91 -37.96
N ALA A 204 -10.44 14.26 -39.00
CA ALA A 204 -11.70 13.52 -38.91
C ALA A 204 -11.63 12.39 -37.86
N SER A 205 -10.49 11.69 -37.77
CA SER A 205 -10.25 10.67 -36.75
C SER A 205 -10.27 11.24 -35.33
N ILE A 206 -9.63 12.41 -35.11
CA ILE A 206 -9.67 13.12 -33.81
C ILE A 206 -11.10 13.51 -33.46
N VAL A 207 -11.83 14.14 -34.39
CA VAL A 207 -13.21 14.61 -34.15
C VAL A 207 -14.12 13.44 -33.81
N THR A 208 -14.05 12.35 -34.57
CA THR A 208 -14.84 11.13 -34.33
C THR A 208 -14.52 10.53 -32.96
N PHE A 209 -13.24 10.48 -32.59
CA PHE A 209 -12.82 10.05 -31.26
C PHE A 209 -13.41 10.93 -30.16
N LEU A 210 -13.31 12.26 -30.29
CA LEU A 210 -13.82 13.21 -29.30
C LEU A 210 -15.36 13.14 -29.16
N GLN A 211 -16.08 12.97 -30.25
CA GLN A 211 -17.54 12.75 -30.25
C GLN A 211 -17.90 11.47 -29.49
N SER A 212 -17.22 10.36 -29.77
CA SER A 212 -17.45 9.09 -29.06
C SER A 212 -17.24 9.24 -27.54
N ARG A 213 -16.23 10.01 -27.13
CA ARG A 213 -15.91 10.27 -25.71
C ARG A 213 -16.90 11.22 -25.06
N LEU A 214 -17.42 12.20 -25.80
CA LEU A 214 -18.48 13.07 -25.29
C LEU A 214 -19.74 12.25 -25.00
N HIS A 215 -20.15 11.38 -25.93
CA HIS A 215 -21.32 10.51 -25.77
C HIS A 215 -21.18 9.54 -24.57
N GLU A 216 -20.01 8.91 -24.41
CA GLU A 216 -19.74 8.04 -23.25
C GLU A 216 -19.82 8.81 -21.92
N ARG A 217 -19.33 10.05 -21.91
CA ARG A 217 -19.36 10.93 -20.74
C ARG A 217 -20.79 11.32 -20.38
N GLU A 218 -21.62 11.66 -21.36
CA GLU A 218 -23.04 11.98 -21.19
C GLU A 218 -23.82 10.79 -20.67
N ARG A 219 -23.62 9.60 -21.25
CA ARG A 219 -24.21 8.34 -20.76
C ARG A 219 -23.86 8.09 -19.29
N THR A 220 -22.59 8.25 -18.94
CA THR A 220 -22.12 8.08 -17.55
C THR A 220 -22.75 9.11 -16.61
N ARG A 221 -22.88 10.36 -17.05
CA ARG A 221 -23.52 11.45 -16.28
C ARG A 221 -25.01 11.18 -16.10
N ALA A 222 -25.71 10.72 -17.13
CA ALA A 222 -27.12 10.34 -17.06
C ALA A 222 -27.36 9.19 -16.07
N VAL A 223 -26.52 8.15 -16.10
CA VAL A 223 -26.59 7.05 -15.12
C VAL A 223 -26.37 7.57 -13.70
N LYS A 224 -25.34 8.40 -13.47
CA LYS A 224 -25.09 9.01 -12.16
C LYS A 224 -26.22 9.92 -11.70
N ALA A 225 -26.82 10.68 -12.61
CA ALA A 225 -27.97 11.53 -12.32
C ALA A 225 -29.19 10.68 -11.92
N ARG A 226 -29.47 9.58 -12.62
CA ARG A 226 -30.52 8.61 -12.26
C ARG A 226 -30.29 7.97 -10.90
N ILE A 227 -29.05 7.59 -10.59
CA ILE A 227 -28.67 7.07 -9.26
C ILE A 227 -28.84 8.14 -8.18
N LYS A 228 -28.46 9.39 -8.46
CA LYS A 228 -28.63 10.51 -7.52
C LYS A 228 -30.11 10.82 -7.29
N ALA A 229 -30.92 10.85 -8.35
CA ALA A 229 -32.36 11.11 -8.28
C ALA A 229 -33.09 10.01 -7.52
N SER A 230 -32.82 8.73 -7.82
CA SER A 230 -33.38 7.61 -7.04
C SER A 230 -32.96 7.62 -5.57
N ARG A 231 -31.74 8.06 -5.26
CA ARG A 231 -31.29 8.25 -3.88
C ARG A 231 -32.00 9.43 -3.18
N ALA A 232 -32.32 10.50 -3.91
CA ALA A 232 -33.05 11.65 -3.37
C ALA A 232 -34.53 11.34 -3.12
N GLN A 233 -35.14 10.46 -3.93
CA GLN A 233 -36.53 10.01 -3.77
C GLN A 233 -36.74 9.11 -2.54
N HIS A 234 -35.67 8.49 -2.03
CA HIS A 234 -35.71 7.67 -0.82
C HIS A 234 -34.67 8.14 0.21
N PRO A 235 -34.90 9.28 0.88
CA PRO A 235 -33.96 9.81 1.89
C PRO A 235 -33.78 8.84 3.07
N ASN A 236 -34.78 8.00 3.35
CA ASN A 236 -34.77 6.93 4.36
C ASN A 236 -34.59 5.53 3.75
N ALA A 237 -33.97 5.39 2.57
CA ALA A 237 -33.57 4.08 2.08
C ALA A 237 -32.68 3.43 3.17
N ARG A 238 -33.23 2.40 3.83
CA ARG A 238 -32.62 1.73 4.98
C ARG A 238 -31.11 1.62 4.74
N PRO A 239 -30.25 1.99 5.71
CA PRO A 239 -28.81 1.82 5.55
C PRO A 239 -28.60 0.39 5.04
N ARG A 240 -27.85 0.24 3.93
CA ARG A 240 -27.54 -1.08 3.35
C ARG A 240 -27.06 -1.94 4.51
N THR A 241 -27.92 -2.80 5.02
CA THR A 241 -27.60 -3.57 6.19
C THR A 241 -26.43 -4.44 5.77
N SER A 242 -25.32 -4.38 6.52
CA SER A 242 -24.26 -5.38 6.42
C SER A 242 -24.78 -6.75 6.87
N ALA A 243 -25.99 -6.79 7.43
CA ALA A 243 -26.72 -7.99 7.73
C ALA A 243 -26.82 -8.88 6.48
N PRO A 244 -26.51 -10.18 6.61
CA PRO A 244 -26.77 -11.14 5.55
C PRO A 244 -28.24 -11.06 5.12
N ARG A 245 -28.52 -11.29 3.83
CA ARG A 245 -29.90 -11.34 3.32
C ARG A 245 -30.73 -12.31 4.18
N PRO A 246 -32.02 -12.05 4.44
CA PRO A 246 -32.88 -12.99 5.15
C PRO A 246 -32.71 -14.41 4.59
N GLY A 247 -32.33 -15.37 5.45
CA GLY A 247 -32.05 -16.77 5.07
C GLY A 247 -30.58 -17.12 4.78
N THR A 248 -29.64 -16.16 4.83
CA THR A 248 -28.21 -16.47 4.64
C THR A 248 -27.63 -17.10 5.91
N ARG A 249 -27.26 -18.39 5.84
CA ARG A 249 -26.58 -19.08 6.95
C ARG A 249 -25.12 -18.59 7.05
N PRO A 250 -24.65 -18.18 8.23
CA PRO A 250 -23.25 -17.76 8.40
C PRO A 250 -22.31 -18.96 8.22
N LEU A 251 -21.13 -18.69 7.66
CA LEU A 251 -20.10 -19.72 7.52
C LEU A 251 -19.54 -20.15 8.87
N LEU A 252 -19.34 -19.18 9.78
CA LEU A 252 -18.85 -19.39 11.13
C LEU A 252 -19.89 -18.92 12.14
N VAL A 253 -20.19 -19.75 13.12
CA VAL A 253 -21.02 -19.42 14.28
C VAL A 253 -20.15 -19.47 15.53
N ASN A 254 -20.32 -18.49 16.41
CA ASN A 254 -19.62 -18.45 17.68
C ASN A 254 -20.27 -19.46 18.64
N THR A 255 -19.50 -20.45 19.09
CA THR A 255 -19.90 -21.49 20.05
C THR A 255 -19.16 -21.38 21.37
N THR A 256 -18.55 -20.23 21.64
CA THR A 256 -17.83 -19.95 22.89
C THR A 256 -18.77 -20.15 24.08
N PRO A 257 -18.38 -20.95 25.10
CA PRO A 257 -19.20 -21.14 26.29
C PRO A 257 -19.36 -19.82 27.05
N ALA A 258 -20.47 -19.69 27.78
CA ALA A 258 -20.68 -18.54 28.65
C ALA A 258 -19.60 -18.49 29.75
N PRO A 259 -19.15 -17.29 30.16
CA PRO A 259 -18.23 -17.12 31.28
C PRO A 259 -18.75 -17.82 32.54
N THR A 260 -17.90 -18.59 33.20
CA THR A 260 -18.20 -19.31 34.44
C THR A 260 -17.26 -18.84 35.55
N ALA A 261 -17.61 -19.03 36.82
CA ALA A 261 -16.75 -18.60 37.93
C ALA A 261 -15.33 -19.23 37.88
N SER A 262 -15.23 -20.46 37.37
CA SER A 262 -13.95 -21.16 37.12
C SER A 262 -13.22 -20.73 35.84
N ASN A 263 -13.93 -20.10 34.90
CA ASN A 263 -13.37 -19.61 33.64
C ASN A 263 -14.07 -18.29 33.22
N PRO A 264 -13.64 -17.15 33.78
CA PRO A 264 -14.28 -15.85 33.54
C PRO A 264 -14.05 -15.31 32.13
N THR A 265 -13.03 -15.80 31.42
CA THR A 265 -12.68 -15.35 30.06
C THR A 265 -12.46 -16.55 29.14
N PRO A 266 -13.53 -17.26 28.74
CA PRO A 266 -13.41 -18.40 27.85
C PRO A 266 -12.84 -17.96 26.50
N LYS A 267 -11.86 -18.73 25.99
CA LYS A 267 -11.27 -18.47 24.68
C LYS A 267 -12.31 -18.62 23.58
N PRO A 268 -12.33 -17.74 22.56
CA PRO A 268 -13.31 -17.82 21.48
C PRO A 268 -13.27 -19.18 20.77
N GLN A 269 -14.44 -19.74 20.48
CA GLN A 269 -14.61 -20.96 19.71
C GLN A 269 -15.62 -20.74 18.58
N TYR A 270 -15.33 -21.36 17.43
CA TYR A 270 -16.11 -21.21 16.23
C TYR A 270 -16.34 -22.55 15.53
N GLU A 271 -17.53 -22.72 14.99
CA GLU A 271 -17.94 -23.89 14.23
C GLU A 271 -18.53 -23.49 12.86
N THR A 272 -18.51 -24.42 11.92
CA THR A 272 -19.00 -24.23 10.55
C THR A 272 -20.28 -25.03 10.29
N PRO A 273 -21.47 -24.56 10.70
CA PRO A 273 -22.69 -25.37 10.64
C PRO A 273 -23.20 -25.62 9.21
N SER A 274 -22.74 -24.84 8.23
CA SER A 274 -23.20 -24.94 6.83
C SER A 274 -22.29 -25.79 5.94
N ARG A 275 -21.14 -26.26 6.44
CA ARG A 275 -20.08 -26.88 5.65
C ARG A 275 -19.34 -27.95 6.47
N PRO A 276 -18.85 -29.05 5.85
CA PRO A 276 -18.83 -29.35 4.41
C PRO A 276 -20.20 -29.79 3.84
N LEU A 277 -20.47 -29.45 2.58
CA LEU A 277 -21.70 -29.88 1.89
C LEU A 277 -21.56 -31.34 1.40
N PRO A 278 -22.64 -32.14 1.35
CA PRO A 278 -22.61 -33.47 0.73
C PRO A 278 -22.41 -33.38 -0.80
N ALA A 279 -21.94 -34.47 -1.42
CA ALA A 279 -21.62 -34.50 -2.84
C ALA A 279 -22.81 -34.17 -3.76
N SER A 280 -24.03 -34.53 -3.36
CA SER A 280 -25.28 -34.23 -4.07
C SER A 280 -25.64 -32.74 -4.11
N GLU A 281 -25.18 -31.96 -3.13
CA GLU A 281 -25.45 -30.52 -3.02
C GLU A 281 -24.31 -29.67 -3.61
N LEU A 282 -23.28 -30.29 -4.20
CA LEU A 282 -22.21 -29.59 -4.88
C LEU A 282 -22.72 -29.04 -6.23
N GLY A 283 -22.91 -27.72 -6.30
CA GLY A 283 -23.31 -27.05 -7.54
C GLY A 283 -22.27 -27.10 -8.67
N GLY A 284 -22.72 -26.91 -9.91
CA GLY A 284 -21.88 -26.78 -11.10
C GLY A 284 -21.31 -28.12 -11.59
N SER A 285 -19.99 -28.26 -11.61
CA SER A 285 -19.28 -29.43 -12.17
C SER A 285 -19.43 -30.73 -11.36
N GLY A 286 -20.12 -30.68 -10.20
CA GLY A 286 -20.19 -31.79 -9.25
C GLY A 286 -18.84 -32.17 -8.62
N ARG A 287 -17.82 -31.32 -8.76
CA ARG A 287 -16.48 -31.53 -8.18
C ARG A 287 -16.28 -30.65 -6.97
N ARG A 288 -15.94 -31.24 -5.83
CA ARG A 288 -15.57 -30.51 -4.61
C ARG A 288 -14.31 -29.68 -4.85
N GLN A 289 -14.38 -28.40 -4.50
CA GLN A 289 -13.27 -27.46 -4.57
C GLN A 289 -12.88 -27.07 -3.15
N VAL A 290 -11.69 -27.46 -2.73
CA VAL A 290 -11.19 -27.18 -1.38
C VAL A 290 -10.84 -25.68 -1.27
N PRO A 291 -11.49 -24.92 -0.37
CA PRO A 291 -11.18 -23.50 -0.16
C PRO A 291 -9.73 -23.28 0.29
N ARG A 292 -9.16 -22.12 -0.04
CA ARG A 292 -7.84 -21.72 0.48
C ARG A 292 -7.99 -20.71 1.61
N LEU A 293 -7.28 -20.93 2.70
CA LEU A 293 -7.15 -19.96 3.78
C LEU A 293 -6.06 -18.95 3.45
N ASP A 294 -6.38 -17.67 3.59
CA ASP A 294 -5.50 -16.54 3.32
C ASP A 294 -5.56 -15.55 4.50
N MET A 295 -4.48 -14.82 4.75
CA MET A 295 -4.38 -13.87 5.88
C MET A 295 -4.29 -12.44 5.35
N ALA A 296 -5.39 -11.68 5.44
CA ALA A 296 -5.38 -10.28 5.03
C ALA A 296 -4.83 -9.37 6.14
N GLY A 297 -3.80 -8.60 5.81
CA GLY A 297 -3.19 -7.65 6.75
C GLY A 297 -2.64 -8.31 8.00
N SER A 298 -2.13 -9.55 7.88
CA SER A 298 -1.61 -10.43 8.94
C SER A 298 -2.62 -10.97 9.96
N ASP A 299 -3.69 -10.24 10.28
CA ASP A 299 -4.58 -10.62 11.40
C ASP A 299 -5.93 -11.20 10.97
N PHE A 300 -6.41 -10.95 9.75
CA PHE A 300 -7.78 -11.34 9.34
C PHE A 300 -7.79 -12.58 8.44
N PRO A 301 -8.18 -13.76 8.96
CA PRO A 301 -8.30 -14.97 8.15
C PRO A 301 -9.50 -14.91 7.20
N ILE A 302 -9.29 -15.34 5.96
CA ILE A 302 -10.31 -15.37 4.92
C ILE A 302 -10.24 -16.69 4.16
N LEU A 303 -11.39 -17.32 3.99
CA LEU A 303 -11.55 -18.41 3.04
C LEU A 303 -11.82 -17.88 1.65
N ARG A 304 -10.87 -18.09 0.73
CA ARG A 304 -10.98 -17.70 -0.67
C ARG A 304 -11.70 -18.80 -1.44
N LEU A 305 -12.96 -18.53 -1.79
CA LEU A 305 -13.80 -19.43 -2.60
C LEU A 305 -13.63 -19.19 -4.11
N THR A 306 -13.39 -17.94 -4.51
CA THR A 306 -13.30 -17.54 -5.93
C THR A 306 -12.13 -16.58 -6.17
N LYS A 307 -11.62 -16.56 -7.41
CA LYS A 307 -10.70 -15.55 -7.94
C LYS A 307 -11.33 -14.92 -9.20
N PRO A 308 -11.27 -13.58 -9.38
CA PRO A 308 -10.70 -12.56 -8.49
C PRO A 308 -11.54 -12.33 -7.22
N GLN A 309 -10.94 -11.70 -6.20
CA GLN A 309 -11.63 -11.41 -4.93
C GLN A 309 -12.80 -10.44 -5.14
N PRO A 310 -13.96 -10.65 -4.48
CA PRO A 310 -15.06 -9.69 -4.54
C PRO A 310 -14.67 -8.31 -4.03
N LYS A 311 -15.01 -7.25 -4.79
CA LYS A 311 -14.72 -5.85 -4.42
C LYS A 311 -15.31 -5.46 -3.05
N LEU A 312 -16.50 -5.98 -2.71
CA LEU A 312 -17.13 -5.74 -1.41
C LEU A 312 -16.29 -6.28 -0.26
N LEU A 313 -15.81 -7.53 -0.39
CA LEU A 313 -14.96 -8.17 0.61
C LEU A 313 -13.64 -7.41 0.77
N SER A 314 -13.00 -7.04 -0.35
CA SER A 314 -11.78 -6.22 -0.33
C SER A 314 -12.00 -4.90 0.43
N ARG A 315 -13.08 -4.17 0.14
CA ARG A 315 -13.42 -2.92 0.83
C ARG A 315 -13.60 -3.12 2.34
N VAL A 316 -14.33 -4.15 2.76
CA VAL A 316 -14.58 -4.44 4.19
C VAL A 316 -13.28 -4.78 4.91
N LEU A 317 -12.41 -5.58 4.28
CA LEU A 317 -11.12 -5.94 4.84
C LEU A 317 -10.21 -4.73 4.97
N THR A 318 -10.10 -3.89 3.94
CA THR A 318 -9.32 -2.64 4.00
C THR A 318 -9.81 -1.75 5.14
N GLN A 319 -11.13 -1.64 5.34
CA GLN A 319 -11.69 -0.87 6.44
C GLN A 319 -11.36 -1.46 7.81
N LYS A 320 -11.46 -2.79 7.97
CA LYS A 320 -11.13 -3.47 9.24
C LYS A 320 -9.64 -3.36 9.57
N ILE A 321 -8.78 -3.64 8.60
CA ILE A 321 -7.32 -3.50 8.73
C ILE A 321 -6.96 -2.06 9.11
N GLY A 322 -7.52 -1.07 8.41
CA GLY A 322 -7.27 0.34 8.71
C GLY A 322 -7.69 0.73 10.13
N LYS A 323 -8.85 0.26 10.61
CA LYS A 323 -9.28 0.49 12.00
C LYS A 323 -8.33 -0.14 13.03
N ARG A 324 -7.88 -1.36 12.79
CA ARG A 324 -6.94 -2.05 13.68
C ARG A 324 -5.59 -1.35 13.72
N VAL A 325 -5.05 -1.01 12.55
CA VAL A 325 -3.79 -0.24 12.43
C VAL A 325 -3.91 1.12 13.12
N GLY A 326 -5.04 1.81 12.98
CA GLY A 326 -5.30 3.08 13.67
C GLY A 326 -5.27 2.94 15.19
N ARG A 327 -5.89 1.90 15.76
CA ARG A 327 -5.82 1.64 17.21
C ARG A 327 -4.42 1.28 17.68
N ALA A 328 -3.70 0.45 16.92
CA ALA A 328 -2.33 0.08 17.26
C ALA A 328 -1.41 1.32 17.24
N ARG A 329 -1.57 2.19 16.23
CA ARG A 329 -0.86 3.47 16.17
C ARG A 329 -1.22 4.38 17.34
N PHE A 330 -2.49 4.50 17.69
CA PHE A 330 -2.94 5.30 18.83
C PHE A 330 -2.28 4.85 20.15
N VAL A 331 -2.24 3.54 20.41
CA VAL A 331 -1.56 3.01 21.60
C VAL A 331 -0.06 3.33 21.57
N HIS A 332 0.59 3.17 20.41
CA HIS A 332 2.00 3.47 20.25
C HIS A 332 2.32 4.95 20.47
N GLU A 333 1.52 5.87 19.90
CA GLU A 333 1.65 7.31 20.09
C GLU A 333 1.47 7.71 21.57
N LEU A 334 0.49 7.10 22.26
CA LEU A 334 0.32 7.33 23.70
C LEU A 334 1.50 6.82 24.53
N GLN A 335 2.11 5.70 24.15
CA GLN A 335 3.27 5.14 24.84
C GLN A 335 4.53 5.97 24.63
N GLU A 336 4.74 6.53 23.42
CA GLU A 336 5.95 7.30 23.11
C GLU A 336 5.92 8.72 23.66
N ALA A 337 4.78 9.42 23.57
CA ALA A 337 4.70 10.82 23.96
C ALA A 337 3.56 11.11 24.96
N GLY A 338 2.41 10.42 24.80
CA GLY A 338 1.21 10.74 25.58
C GLY A 338 1.34 10.55 27.10
N ILE A 339 2.19 9.63 27.57
CA ILE A 339 2.46 9.45 29.01
C ILE A 339 3.24 10.63 29.58
N GLU A 340 4.27 11.10 28.87
CA GLU A 340 5.10 12.21 29.33
C GLU A 340 4.28 13.49 29.39
N ASP A 341 3.50 13.78 28.34
CA ASP A 341 2.57 14.91 28.31
C ASP A 341 1.55 14.84 29.45
N ALA A 342 1.00 13.65 29.73
CA ALA A 342 0.03 13.48 30.81
C ALA A 342 0.63 13.67 32.21
N GLN A 343 1.91 13.31 32.40
CA GLN A 343 2.63 13.58 33.65
C GLN A 343 2.88 15.07 33.87
N LEU A 344 3.18 15.80 32.79
CA LEU A 344 3.35 17.25 32.83
C LEU A 344 2.02 17.94 33.13
N GLU A 345 0.91 17.48 32.55
CA GLU A 345 -0.43 17.99 32.86
C GLU A 345 -0.78 17.77 34.34
N ASP A 346 -0.57 16.54 34.86
CA ASP A 346 -0.79 16.22 36.28
C ASP A 346 0.08 17.09 37.21
N ALA A 347 1.30 17.44 36.79
CA ALA A 347 2.19 18.32 37.56
C ALA A 347 1.69 19.77 37.53
N TRP A 348 1.27 20.24 36.34
CA TRP A 348 0.71 21.57 36.17
C TRP A 348 -0.58 21.77 36.97
N GLU A 349 -1.50 20.80 36.96
CA GLU A 349 -2.73 20.85 37.77
C GLU A 349 -2.42 21.00 39.27
N LYS A 350 -1.39 20.31 39.77
CA LYS A 350 -0.92 20.44 41.16
C LYS A 350 -0.40 21.84 41.45
N ASP A 351 0.44 22.38 40.56
CA ASP A 351 1.01 23.72 40.73
C ASP A 351 -0.06 24.81 40.69
N VAL A 352 -1.03 24.70 39.77
CA VAL A 352 -2.20 25.60 39.71
C VAL A 352 -3.02 25.51 40.98
N ALA A 353 -3.28 24.30 41.48
CA ALA A 353 -4.02 24.12 42.73
C ALA A 353 -3.29 24.75 43.94
N LEU A 354 -1.95 24.62 44.00
CA LEU A 354 -1.13 25.28 45.02
C LEU A 354 -1.19 26.80 44.90
N LEU A 355 -1.09 27.34 43.69
CA LEU A 355 -1.19 28.78 43.44
C LEU A 355 -2.55 29.32 43.89
N MET A 356 -3.65 28.66 43.50
CA MET A 356 -5.02 29.03 43.89
C MET A 356 -5.20 29.01 45.42
N ARG A 357 -4.61 28.03 46.11
CA ARG A 357 -4.59 27.99 47.59
C ARG A 357 -3.81 29.18 48.16
N SER A 358 -2.63 29.49 47.61
CA SER A 358 -1.80 30.60 48.07
C SER A 358 -2.49 31.96 47.88
N GLU A 359 -3.16 32.18 46.75
CA GLU A 359 -3.93 33.42 46.49
C GLU A 359 -5.11 33.56 47.45
N ARG A 360 -5.87 32.47 47.69
CA ARG A 360 -6.95 32.47 48.69
C ARG A 360 -6.43 32.81 50.08
N GLN A 361 -5.28 32.26 50.49
CA GLN A 361 -4.66 32.59 51.77
C GLN A 361 -4.18 34.05 51.83
N GLN A 362 -3.63 34.59 50.74
CA GLN A 362 -3.24 36.00 50.67
C GLN A 362 -4.45 36.93 50.72
N ARG A 363 -5.56 36.61 50.04
CA ARG A 363 -6.84 37.33 50.15
C ARG A 363 -7.36 37.31 51.59
N ARG A 364 -7.43 36.14 52.22
CA ARG A 364 -7.80 36.00 53.64
C ARG A 364 -6.90 36.84 54.55
N ARG A 365 -5.58 36.90 54.28
CA ARG A 365 -4.64 37.75 55.05
C ARG A 365 -4.88 39.24 54.83
N ARG A 366 -5.23 39.67 53.61
CA ARG A 366 -5.57 41.07 53.29
C ARG A 366 -6.90 41.48 53.91
N GLU A 367 -7.90 40.62 53.84
CA GLU A 367 -9.21 40.79 54.48
C GLU A 367 -9.05 40.93 56.00
N ARG A 368 -8.31 40.01 56.65
CA ARG A 368 -8.00 40.11 58.09
C ARG A 368 -7.29 41.41 58.47
N ARG A 369 -6.33 41.88 57.66
CA ARG A 369 -5.65 43.17 57.89
C ARG A 369 -6.55 44.38 57.67
N GLY A 370 -7.62 44.26 56.88
CA GLY A 370 -8.64 45.30 56.70
C GLY A 370 -9.74 45.29 57.77
N GLN A 371 -9.80 44.24 58.60
CA GLN A 371 -10.90 43.96 59.51
C GLN A 371 -10.58 44.21 60.99
N ASP A 372 -9.35 44.63 61.30
CA ASP A 372 -8.92 45.14 62.63
C ASP A 372 -9.66 46.44 63.08
N ASN A 373 -10.77 46.81 62.43
CA ASN A 373 -11.61 47.97 62.76
C ASN A 373 -13.12 47.64 62.93
N GLY A 374 -13.55 46.39 63.06
CA GLY A 374 -14.98 46.05 63.16
C GLY A 374 -15.33 44.83 64.03
N ASN A 375 -16.29 45.03 64.94
CA ASN A 375 -16.82 44.14 65.98
C ASN A 375 -17.11 42.68 65.54
N GLY A 376 -16.44 41.70 66.18
CA GLY A 376 -16.32 40.32 65.70
C GLY A 376 -17.17 39.26 66.42
N ASN A 377 -18.39 39.01 65.93
CA ASN A 377 -19.15 37.80 66.29
C ASN A 377 -19.67 36.96 65.09
N GLY A 378 -19.61 37.46 63.85
CA GLY A 378 -20.01 36.71 62.64
C GLY A 378 -18.86 35.94 61.94
N GLU A 379 -17.61 36.25 62.27
CA GLU A 379 -16.43 35.80 61.51
C GLU A 379 -15.99 34.37 61.81
N ALA A 380 -16.25 33.89 63.03
CA ALA A 380 -15.90 32.53 63.44
C ALA A 380 -16.70 31.47 62.66
N GLU A 381 -17.93 31.80 62.27
CA GLU A 381 -18.83 30.91 61.53
C GLU A 381 -18.46 30.86 60.04
N VAL A 382 -18.11 32.01 59.45
CA VAL A 382 -17.58 32.12 58.08
C VAL A 382 -16.23 31.37 57.95
N MET A 383 -15.34 31.49 58.93
CA MET A 383 -14.06 30.76 58.95
C MET A 383 -14.25 29.24 59.07
N LYS A 384 -15.26 28.77 59.82
CA LYS A 384 -15.61 27.34 59.90
C LYS A 384 -16.16 26.81 58.58
N GLN A 385 -17.04 27.55 57.91
CA GLN A 385 -17.58 27.18 56.59
C GLN A 385 -16.47 27.09 55.54
N LEU A 386 -15.58 28.08 55.51
CA LEU A 386 -14.42 28.13 54.61
C LEU A 386 -13.41 26.99 54.85
N ALA A 387 -13.25 26.51 56.09
CA ALA A 387 -12.39 25.38 56.43
C ALA A 387 -13.02 24.03 56.04
N ALA A 388 -14.35 23.90 56.19
CA ALA A 388 -15.09 22.72 55.74
C ALA A 388 -15.10 22.60 54.21
N GLU A 389 -15.27 23.72 53.50
CA GLU A 389 -15.18 23.81 52.05
C GLU A 389 -13.77 23.48 51.54
N GLU A 390 -12.73 23.90 52.27
CA GLU A 390 -11.32 23.56 51.99
C GLU A 390 -11.03 22.06 52.20
N GLN A 391 -11.62 21.43 53.21
CA GLN A 391 -11.55 19.98 53.40
C GLN A 391 -12.32 19.20 52.32
N ALA A 392 -13.49 19.68 51.88
CA ALA A 392 -14.27 19.07 50.80
C ALA A 392 -13.53 19.12 49.45
N ILE A 393 -12.93 20.26 49.09
CA ILE A 393 -12.09 20.39 47.88
C ILE A 393 -10.87 19.46 47.97
N ARG A 394 -10.28 19.32 49.16
CA ARG A 394 -9.11 18.44 49.38
C ARG A 394 -9.48 16.96 49.31
N SER A 395 -10.70 16.57 49.69
CA SER A 395 -11.20 15.21 49.52
C SER A 395 -11.61 14.90 48.09
N ASP A 396 -12.23 15.84 47.37
CA ASP A 396 -12.56 15.68 45.93
C ASP A 396 -11.29 15.47 45.10
N MET A 397 -10.27 16.31 45.30
CA MET A 397 -9.00 16.19 44.57
C MET A 397 -8.18 14.93 44.91
N ALA A 398 -8.46 14.27 46.03
CA ALA A 398 -7.81 13.01 46.42
C ALA A 398 -8.54 11.77 45.89
N ALA A 399 -9.79 11.93 45.43
CA ALA A 399 -10.64 10.85 44.94
C ALA A 399 -10.60 10.67 43.41
N ASP A 400 -10.20 11.70 42.66
CA ASP A 400 -10.11 11.65 41.20
C ASP A 400 -8.80 11.00 40.71
N ALA A 401 -8.93 10.01 39.82
CA ALA A 401 -7.79 9.39 39.15
C ALA A 401 -7.03 10.45 38.32
N THR A 402 -5.70 10.46 38.38
CA THR A 402 -4.91 11.47 37.66
C THR A 402 -5.06 11.29 36.15
N TYR A 403 -4.81 12.35 35.37
CA TYR A 403 -4.94 12.29 33.92
C TYR A 403 -4.01 11.24 33.32
N ASN A 404 -2.77 11.13 33.82
CA ASN A 404 -1.84 10.06 33.44
C ASN A 404 -2.40 8.66 33.71
N GLN A 405 -3.02 8.44 34.88
CA GLN A 405 -3.67 7.16 35.20
C GLN A 405 -4.82 6.86 34.22
N GLY A 406 -5.61 7.87 33.85
CA GLY A 406 -6.66 7.76 32.85
C GLY A 406 -6.12 7.36 31.47
N VAL A 407 -5.06 8.03 31.01
CA VAL A 407 -4.38 7.73 29.74
C VAL A 407 -3.84 6.30 29.73
N TRP A 408 -3.21 5.86 30.82
CA TRP A 408 -2.67 4.51 30.92
C TRP A 408 -3.78 3.45 30.93
N LEU A 409 -4.80 3.59 31.79
CA LEU A 409 -5.87 2.60 31.94
C LEU A 409 -6.76 2.50 30.69
N TYR A 410 -7.29 3.63 30.22
CA TYR A 410 -8.29 3.66 29.15
C TYR A 410 -7.67 3.81 27.77
N GLY A 411 -6.58 4.56 27.66
CA GLY A 411 -5.89 4.77 26.39
C GLY A 411 -5.02 3.57 26.00
N ILE A 412 -4.14 3.13 26.89
CA ILE A 412 -3.14 2.10 26.58
C ILE A 412 -3.67 0.70 26.92
N GLN A 413 -4.04 0.46 28.18
CA GLN A 413 -4.34 -0.90 28.65
C GLN A 413 -5.65 -1.43 28.05
N TYR A 414 -6.72 -0.64 28.09
CA TYR A 414 -8.01 -1.04 27.51
C TYR A 414 -7.92 -1.28 25.99
N VAL A 415 -7.30 -0.37 25.23
CA VAL A 415 -7.17 -0.52 23.77
C VAL A 415 -6.24 -1.69 23.41
N SER A 416 -5.16 -1.91 24.16
CA SER A 416 -4.30 -3.09 23.99
C SER A 416 -5.06 -4.38 24.25
N ASN A 417 -5.85 -4.44 25.33
CA ASN A 417 -6.69 -5.59 25.62
C ASN A 417 -7.74 -5.84 24.53
N LEU A 418 -8.31 -4.78 23.97
CA LEU A 418 -9.24 -4.87 22.84
C LEU A 418 -8.56 -5.46 21.59
N LEU A 419 -7.33 -5.02 21.27
CA LEU A 419 -6.54 -5.54 20.16
C LEU A 419 -6.17 -7.02 20.35
N ASN A 420 -5.86 -7.43 21.58
CA ASN A 420 -5.56 -8.81 21.94
C ASN A 420 -6.80 -9.70 21.81
N ARG A 421 -7.95 -9.27 22.36
CA ARG A 421 -9.23 -9.99 22.21
C ARG A 421 -9.64 -10.13 20.75
N GLU A 422 -9.47 -9.08 19.94
CA GLU A 422 -9.74 -9.15 18.50
C GLU A 422 -8.83 -10.17 17.80
N ARG A 423 -7.55 -10.23 18.17
CA ARG A 423 -6.59 -11.21 17.63
C ARG A 423 -6.97 -12.63 18.02
N GLU A 424 -7.30 -12.88 19.29
CA GLU A 424 -7.76 -14.19 19.76
C GLU A 424 -9.00 -14.67 19.00
N ASP A 425 -9.95 -13.77 18.77
CA ASP A 425 -11.14 -14.04 17.97
C ASP A 425 -10.78 -14.42 16.52
N GLN A 426 -9.84 -13.71 15.89
CA GLN A 426 -9.39 -14.06 14.54
C GLN A 426 -8.63 -15.39 14.50
N VAL A 427 -7.80 -15.70 15.49
CA VAL A 427 -7.11 -17.00 15.58
C VAL A 427 -8.11 -18.15 15.68
N ALA A 428 -9.11 -18.02 16.56
CA ALA A 428 -10.16 -19.02 16.71
C ALA A 428 -10.96 -19.24 15.43
N ARG A 429 -11.27 -18.16 14.69
CA ARG A 429 -11.89 -18.25 13.36
C ARG A 429 -11.00 -18.98 12.36
N ALA A 430 -9.69 -18.67 12.34
CA ALA A 430 -8.73 -19.33 11.46
C ALA A 430 -8.66 -20.83 11.74
N ASP A 431 -8.69 -21.24 13.01
CA ASP A 431 -8.67 -22.65 13.40
C ASP A 431 -9.94 -23.38 12.97
N ALA A 432 -11.11 -22.78 13.13
CA ALA A 432 -12.36 -23.33 12.61
C ALA A 432 -12.32 -23.47 11.07
N MET A 433 -11.78 -22.47 10.37
CA MET A 433 -11.59 -22.53 8.91
C MET A 433 -10.59 -23.63 8.50
N ARG A 434 -9.52 -23.85 9.27
CA ARG A 434 -8.55 -24.94 9.03
C ARG A 434 -9.17 -26.31 9.21
N ARG A 435 -9.97 -26.52 10.27
CA ARG A 435 -10.73 -27.76 10.48
C ARG A 435 -11.67 -28.04 9.31
N LEU A 436 -12.40 -27.01 8.86
CA LEU A 436 -13.27 -27.12 7.68
C LEU A 436 -12.48 -27.52 6.43
N ILE A 437 -11.34 -26.87 6.17
CA ILE A 437 -10.48 -27.24 5.04
C ILE A 437 -10.08 -28.71 5.14
N ALA A 438 -9.59 -29.17 6.30
CA ALA A 438 -9.18 -30.56 6.47
C ALA A 438 -10.33 -31.54 6.14
N GLN A 439 -11.54 -31.27 6.62
CA GLN A 439 -12.74 -32.06 6.30
C GLN A 439 -13.06 -32.04 4.79
N GLU A 440 -13.08 -30.87 4.16
CA GLU A 440 -13.31 -30.72 2.71
C GLU A 440 -12.23 -31.44 1.89
N THR A 441 -10.98 -31.46 2.36
CA THR A 441 -9.87 -32.12 1.67
C THR A 441 -10.02 -33.64 1.74
N ALA A 442 -10.36 -34.18 2.92
CA ALA A 442 -10.60 -35.61 3.10
C ALA A 442 -11.75 -36.11 2.21
N LEU A 443 -12.87 -35.38 2.16
CA LEU A 443 -14.00 -35.69 1.27
C LEU A 443 -13.59 -35.60 -0.21
N ALA A 444 -12.81 -34.59 -0.60
CA ALA A 444 -12.37 -34.43 -1.98
C ALA A 444 -11.47 -35.59 -2.45
N VAL A 445 -10.65 -36.14 -1.55
CA VAL A 445 -9.82 -37.33 -1.82
C VAL A 445 -10.71 -38.57 -1.99
N ALA A 446 -11.62 -38.82 -1.05
CA ALA A 446 -12.55 -39.94 -1.12
C ALA A 446 -13.41 -39.93 -2.41
N GLU A 447 -13.99 -38.77 -2.76
CA GLU A 447 -14.77 -38.60 -3.99
C GLU A 447 -13.92 -38.76 -5.26
N ARG A 448 -12.62 -38.43 -5.20
CA ARG A 448 -11.69 -38.65 -6.32
C ARG A 448 -11.40 -40.14 -6.50
N GLU A 449 -11.23 -40.88 -5.42
CA GLU A 449 -11.01 -42.33 -5.44
C GLU A 449 -12.23 -43.09 -5.94
N GLN A 450 -13.42 -42.75 -5.44
CA GLN A 450 -14.69 -43.32 -5.93
C GLN A 450 -14.85 -43.13 -7.44
N ARG A 451 -14.61 -41.92 -7.95
CA ARG A 451 -14.68 -41.65 -9.40
C ARG A 451 -13.61 -42.40 -10.21
N LYS A 452 -12.40 -42.56 -9.67
CA LYS A 452 -11.37 -43.39 -10.33
C LYS A 452 -11.82 -44.84 -10.40
N ALA A 453 -12.40 -45.38 -9.33
CA ALA A 453 -12.94 -46.74 -9.28
C ALA A 453 -14.10 -46.92 -10.25
N GLU A 454 -15.07 -46.00 -10.29
CA GLU A 454 -16.18 -46.00 -11.25
C GLU A 454 -15.67 -45.91 -12.70
N SER A 455 -14.70 -45.04 -12.97
CA SER A 455 -14.10 -44.92 -14.30
C SER A 455 -13.35 -46.19 -14.70
N HIS A 456 -12.65 -46.84 -13.76
CA HIS A 456 -11.99 -48.13 -13.99
C HIS A 456 -13.02 -49.26 -14.23
N ALA A 457 -14.10 -49.31 -13.45
CA ALA A 457 -15.21 -50.25 -13.64
C ALA A 457 -15.89 -50.06 -15.00
N ARG A 458 -16.17 -48.82 -15.40
CA ARG A 458 -16.75 -48.50 -16.73
C ARG A 458 -15.81 -48.89 -17.87
N ARG A 459 -14.49 -48.70 -17.71
CA ARG A 459 -13.50 -49.12 -18.72
C ARG A 459 -13.44 -50.64 -18.81
N ARG A 460 -13.43 -51.34 -17.67
CA ARG A 460 -13.51 -52.81 -17.63
C ARG A 460 -14.78 -53.31 -18.30
N ALA A 461 -15.95 -52.82 -17.92
CA ALA A 461 -17.22 -53.22 -18.55
C ALA A 461 -17.24 -53.00 -20.07
N ARG A 462 -16.70 -51.88 -20.57
CA ARG A 462 -16.57 -51.64 -22.02
C ARG A 462 -15.58 -52.60 -22.69
N TRP A 463 -14.46 -52.89 -22.03
CA TRP A 463 -13.49 -53.86 -22.52
C TRP A 463 -14.10 -55.26 -22.57
N GLU A 464 -14.77 -55.70 -21.50
CA GLU A 464 -15.49 -56.98 -21.45
C GLU A 464 -16.58 -57.07 -22.52
N GLU A 465 -17.34 -55.99 -22.76
CA GLU A 465 -18.34 -55.94 -23.84
C GLU A 465 -17.69 -56.05 -25.22
N ARG A 466 -16.52 -55.44 -25.42
CA ARG A 466 -15.75 -55.56 -26.66
C ARG A 466 -15.22 -56.98 -26.86
N MET A 467 -14.59 -57.56 -25.84
CA MET A 467 -14.10 -58.95 -25.88
C MET A 467 -15.24 -59.93 -26.15
N ARG A 468 -16.42 -59.70 -25.56
CA ARG A 468 -17.62 -60.52 -25.82
C ARG A 468 -18.10 -60.43 -27.27
N LYS A 469 -17.92 -59.29 -27.93
CA LYS A 469 -18.28 -59.12 -29.35
C LYS A 469 -17.26 -59.76 -30.29
N GLU A 470 -15.98 -59.79 -29.92
CA GLU A 470 -14.90 -60.32 -30.75
C GLU A 470 -14.76 -61.85 -30.62
N ASP A 471 -14.79 -62.40 -29.39
CA ASP A 471 -14.44 -63.81 -29.11
C ASP A 471 -15.61 -64.66 -28.54
N GLY A 472 -16.84 -64.12 -28.48
CA GLY A 472 -18.00 -64.83 -27.90
C GLY A 472 -17.91 -64.96 -26.36
N GLU A 473 -18.29 -66.11 -25.78
CA GLU A 473 -18.18 -66.34 -24.32
C GLU A 473 -16.84 -67.00 -23.89
N ALA A 474 -16.03 -67.47 -24.85
CA ALA A 474 -14.81 -68.25 -24.60
C ALA A 474 -13.66 -67.42 -23.97
N TRP A 475 -13.68 -66.09 -24.08
CA TRP A 475 -12.62 -65.22 -23.50
C TRP A 475 -12.60 -65.22 -21.96
N ARG A 476 -13.68 -65.64 -21.29
CA ARG A 476 -13.70 -65.72 -19.82
C ARG A 476 -12.82 -66.85 -19.29
N GLU A 477 -12.66 -67.93 -20.06
CA GLU A 477 -11.81 -69.08 -19.69
C GLU A 477 -10.32 -68.74 -19.81
N THR A 478 -9.93 -67.92 -20.78
CA THR A 478 -8.54 -67.46 -20.95
C THR A 478 -8.12 -66.40 -19.93
N ALA A 479 -9.05 -65.61 -19.39
CA ALA A 479 -8.76 -64.55 -18.43
C ALA A 479 -8.63 -65.02 -16.96
N GLN A 480 -9.11 -66.23 -16.62
CA GLN A 480 -9.06 -66.78 -15.25
C GLN A 480 -7.86 -67.69 -14.98
N ALA A 481 -7.00 -67.96 -15.97
CA ALA A 481 -5.80 -68.76 -15.76
C ALA A 481 -4.80 -68.03 -14.82
N PRO A 482 -4.36 -68.64 -13.71
CA PRO A 482 -3.35 -68.02 -12.84
C PRO A 482 -2.03 -67.91 -13.58
N GLN A 483 -1.42 -66.72 -13.59
CA GLN A 483 -0.04 -66.54 -14.05
C GLN A 483 0.91 -67.18 -13.03
N ASP A 484 1.20 -68.47 -13.23
CA ASP A 484 2.36 -69.10 -12.63
C ASP A 484 3.62 -68.72 -13.44
N GLY A 485 4.56 -68.09 -12.73
CA GLY A 485 6.00 -68.26 -12.92
C GLY A 485 6.62 -67.87 -14.27
N SER A 486 7.14 -66.64 -14.33
CA SER A 486 8.43 -66.39 -14.98
C SER A 486 8.97 -65.03 -14.55
N GLN A 487 9.74 -65.05 -13.47
CA GLN A 487 10.75 -64.02 -13.20
C GLN A 487 11.81 -64.13 -14.30
N GLU A 488 11.86 -63.18 -15.21
CA GLU A 488 13.08 -62.91 -15.96
C GLU A 488 13.59 -61.51 -15.60
N SER A 489 14.68 -61.55 -14.84
CA SER A 489 15.58 -60.45 -14.54
C SER A 489 16.20 -59.90 -15.83
N HIS A 490 15.91 -58.63 -16.14
CA HIS A 490 16.82 -57.83 -16.95
C HIS A 490 17.19 -56.54 -16.21
N THR A 491 18.35 -56.64 -15.58
CA THR A 491 19.28 -55.53 -15.31
C THR A 491 19.65 -54.81 -16.60
N THR A 492 19.36 -53.52 -16.67
CA THR A 492 20.20 -52.57 -17.44
C THR A 492 20.32 -51.28 -16.66
N SER A 493 21.55 -50.99 -16.27
CA SER A 493 22.00 -49.85 -15.48
C SER A 493 21.72 -48.50 -16.15
N PHE A 494 21.42 -47.51 -15.31
CA PHE A 494 21.90 -46.13 -15.42
C PHE A 494 22.42 -45.69 -14.06
#